data_AF-A0A0A1F8T6-F1
#
_entry.id   AF-A0A0A1F8T6-F1
#
_cell.length_a   1.000
_cell.length_b   1.000
_cell.length_c   1.000
_cell.angle_alpha   90.00
_cell.angle_beta   90.00
_cell.angle_gamma   90.00
#
_symmetry.space_group_name_H-M   'P 1'
#
loop_
_entity.id
_entity.type
_entity.pdbx_description
1 polymer ?
#
loop_
_entity_poly.entity_id
_entity_poly.type
_entity_poly.pdbx_seq_one_letter_code
_entity_poly.pdbx_strand_id
1 'polypeptide(L)'
;MRSSTEETAADNYDTGDRKAVADREKLAKVREEKRINGLKLTMATSDGRRWMWAFLSNCGLFSVEFNGNSKDYYNLGRRGAGMPVMAEIQKHCMDEYILMARENANV
;
A
#
# COMPACT_ATOMS: atom_id res chain seq x y z
N MET A 1 -31.47 15.75 -25.13
CA MET A 1 -30.35 15.29 -25.97
C MET A 1 -29.25 14.81 -25.01
N ARG A 2 -29.24 13.52 -24.65
CA ARG A 2 -28.26 12.92 -23.74
C ARG A 2 -27.18 12.33 -24.63
N SER A 3 -26.00 12.95 -24.62
CA SER A 3 -24.86 12.64 -25.47
C SER A 3 -24.37 11.20 -25.25
N SER A 4 -24.29 10.44 -26.33
CA SER A 4 -23.91 9.03 -26.42
C SER A 4 -22.42 8.76 -26.18
N THR A 5 -21.86 9.19 -25.04
CA THR A 5 -20.40 9.06 -24.76
C THR A 5 -20.04 8.27 -23.50
N GLU A 6 -21.01 7.61 -22.84
CA GLU A 6 -20.75 6.78 -21.64
C GLU A 6 -20.72 5.27 -21.96
N GLU A 7 -20.19 4.88 -23.11
CA GLU A 7 -20.14 3.47 -23.53
C GLU A 7 -18.72 3.08 -24.00
N THR A 8 -17.69 3.32 -23.17
CA THR A 8 -16.34 2.80 -23.44
C THR A 8 -15.59 2.50 -22.14
N ALA A 9 -15.73 1.27 -21.64
CA ALA A 9 -14.70 0.59 -20.83
C ALA A 9 -15.07 -0.88 -20.50
N ALA A 10 -16.37 -1.22 -20.52
CA ALA A 10 -16.84 -2.54 -20.11
C ALA A 10 -16.99 -3.55 -21.27
N ASP A 11 -16.88 -3.13 -22.53
CA ASP A 11 -17.41 -3.89 -23.67
C ASP A 11 -16.35 -4.66 -24.48
N ASN A 12 -15.41 -5.36 -23.83
CA ASN A 12 -14.62 -6.44 -24.46
C ASN A 12 -13.80 -7.23 -23.41
N TYR A 13 -14.50 -7.91 -22.49
CA TYR A 13 -13.88 -8.87 -21.57
C TYR A 13 -13.70 -10.23 -22.28
N ASP A 14 -12.83 -10.30 -23.28
CA ASP A 14 -12.49 -11.57 -23.93
C ASP A 14 -11.40 -12.29 -23.10
N THR A 15 -11.81 -13.40 -22.47
CA THR A 15 -10.94 -14.30 -21.69
C THR A 15 -10.30 -15.37 -22.58
N GLY A 16 -10.76 -15.51 -23.83
CA GLY A 16 -10.27 -16.47 -24.82
C GLY A 16 -9.09 -15.96 -25.66
N ASP A 17 -8.90 -14.64 -25.78
CA ASP A 17 -7.76 -14.06 -26.48
C ASP A 17 -6.48 -14.14 -25.65
N ARG A 18 -5.62 -15.11 -25.98
CA ARG A 18 -4.31 -15.32 -25.36
C ARG A 18 -3.41 -14.08 -25.43
N LYS A 19 -3.52 -13.25 -26.48
CA LYS A 19 -2.73 -12.01 -26.59
C LYS A 19 -3.22 -10.97 -25.60
N ALA A 20 -4.53 -10.74 -25.53
CA ALA A 20 -5.11 -9.82 -24.55
C ALA A 20 -4.81 -10.23 -23.10
N VAL A 21 -4.81 -11.54 -22.79
CA VAL A 21 -4.40 -12.05 -21.47
C VAL A 21 -2.92 -11.75 -21.20
N ALA A 22 -2.02 -12.06 -22.14
CA ALA A 22 -0.59 -11.82 -21.98
C ALA A 22 -0.23 -10.33 -21.82
N ASP A 23 -0.90 -9.45 -22.59
CA ASP A 23 -0.70 -8.01 -22.49
C ASP A 23 -1.19 -7.46 -21.14
N ARG A 24 -2.33 -7.95 -20.64
CA ARG A 24 -2.83 -7.60 -19.30
C ARG A 24 -1.87 -8.04 -18.20
N GLU A 25 -1.32 -9.25 -18.27
CA GLU A 25 -0.32 -9.73 -17.33
C GLU A 25 0.94 -8.87 -17.34
N LYS A 26 1.44 -8.49 -18.52
CA LYS A 26 2.60 -7.62 -18.66
C LYS A 26 2.34 -6.25 -18.03
N LEU A 27 1.18 -5.65 -18.29
CA LEU A 27 0.79 -4.38 -17.70
C LEU A 27 0.65 -4.46 -16.17
N ALA A 28 0.12 -5.56 -15.65
CA ALA A 28 0.01 -5.80 -14.21
C ALA A 28 1.40 -5.87 -13.56
N LYS A 29 2.36 -6.58 -14.16
CA LYS A 29 3.75 -6.65 -13.69
C LYS A 29 4.43 -5.29 -13.66
N VAL A 30 4.33 -4.52 -14.75
CA VAL A 30 4.92 -3.16 -14.83
C VAL A 30 4.30 -2.22 -13.79
N ARG A 31 2.99 -2.33 -13.55
CA ARG A 31 2.32 -1.54 -12.50
C ARG A 31 2.86 -1.87 -11.12
N GLU A 32 3.04 -3.16 -10.84
CA GLU A 32 3.54 -3.63 -9.56
C GLU A 32 5.00 -3.21 -9.33
N GLU A 33 5.86 -3.35 -10.34
CA GLU A 33 7.25 -2.87 -10.28
C GLU A 33 7.33 -1.38 -9.99
N LYS A 34 6.50 -0.56 -10.65
CA LYS A 34 6.41 0.88 -10.39
C LYS A 34 5.96 1.19 -8.97
N ARG A 35 4.99 0.44 -8.45
CA ARG A 35 4.50 0.60 -7.07
C ARG A 35 5.60 0.28 -6.05
N ILE A 36 6.32 -0.82 -6.24
CA ILE A 36 7.45 -1.23 -5.38
C ILE A 36 8.58 -0.18 -5.46
N ASN A 37 8.89 0.32 -6.65
CA ASN A 37 9.89 1.38 -6.82
C ASN A 37 9.48 2.67 -6.10
N GLY A 38 8.20 3.04 -6.14
CA GLY A 38 7.68 4.18 -5.36
C GLY A 38 7.87 4.01 -3.86
N LEU A 39 7.65 2.79 -3.34
CA LEU A 39 7.93 2.48 -1.94
C LEU A 39 9.42 2.65 -1.61
N LYS A 40 10.31 2.05 -2.42
CA LYS A 40 11.77 2.16 -2.24
C LYS A 40 12.25 3.60 -2.25
N LEU A 41 11.76 4.41 -3.20
CA LEU A 41 12.10 5.83 -3.28
C LEU A 41 11.62 6.62 -2.05
N THR A 42 10.43 6.30 -1.54
CA THR A 42 9.92 6.89 -0.29
C THR A 42 10.84 6.54 0.88
N MET A 43 11.24 5.28 1.01
CA MET A 43 12.07 4.79 2.12
C MET A 43 13.55 5.24 2.05
N ALA A 44 14.02 5.67 0.87
CA ALA A 44 15.41 6.07 0.65
C ALA A 44 15.83 7.33 1.44
N THR A 45 14.89 8.22 1.76
CA THR A 45 15.17 9.50 2.43
C THR A 45 14.76 9.47 3.90
N SER A 46 15.42 10.26 4.75
CA SER A 46 15.02 10.41 6.16
C SER A 46 13.61 10.98 6.30
N ASP A 47 13.25 11.96 5.48
CA ASP A 47 11.93 12.59 5.51
C ASP A 47 10.83 11.61 5.09
N GLY A 48 11.08 10.78 4.07
CA GLY A 48 10.16 9.75 3.65
C GLY A 48 9.98 8.64 4.70
N ARG A 49 11.06 8.23 5.39
CA ARG A 49 10.98 7.33 6.55
C ARG A 49 10.22 7.96 7.72
N ARG A 50 10.43 9.25 8.00
CA ARG A 50 9.70 9.98 9.05
C ARG A 50 8.20 10.05 8.75
N TRP A 51 7.84 10.33 7.50
CA TRP A 51 6.45 10.32 7.05
C TRP A 51 5.84 8.92 7.16
N MET A 52 6.57 7.89 6.70
CA MET A 52 6.11 6.50 6.76
C MET A 52 5.90 6.04 8.21
N TRP A 53 6.83 6.38 9.11
CA TRP A 53 6.70 6.07 10.53
C TRP A 53 5.44 6.71 11.13
N ALA A 54 5.16 7.97 10.80
CA ALA A 54 3.95 8.66 11.24
C ALA A 54 2.68 7.99 10.70
N PHE A 55 2.69 7.58 9.43
CA PHE A 55 1.58 6.84 8.82
C PHE A 55 1.31 5.52 9.55
N LEU A 56 2.33 4.68 9.76
CA LEU A 56 2.19 3.39 10.45
C LEU A 56 1.79 3.56 11.92
N SER A 57 2.30 4.61 12.57
CA SER A 57 1.91 4.98 13.95
C SER A 57 0.44 5.38 14.03
N ASN A 58 -0.04 6.19 13.08
CA ASN A 58 -1.45 6.57 12.99
C ASN A 58 -2.36 5.37 12.69
N CYS A 59 -1.85 4.36 11.99
CA CYS A 59 -2.54 3.09 11.82
C CYS A 59 -2.65 2.29 13.15
N GLY A 60 -1.91 2.65 14.20
CA GLY A 60 -1.89 1.90 15.46
C GLY A 60 -1.09 0.61 15.35
N LEU A 61 -0.02 0.59 14.56
CA LEU A 61 0.81 -0.63 14.43
C LEU A 61 1.70 -0.87 15.66
N PHE A 62 2.10 0.19 16.35
CA PHE A 62 3.05 0.12 17.48
C PHE A 62 2.39 0.22 18.86
N SER A 63 1.09 0.52 18.93
CA SER A 63 0.30 0.49 20.16
C SER A 63 -0.97 -0.34 19.96
N VAL A 64 -1.29 -1.20 20.93
CA VAL A 64 -2.56 -1.93 20.95
C VAL A 64 -3.30 -1.46 22.19
N GLU A 65 -4.42 -0.78 21.96
CA GLU A 65 -5.33 -0.33 23.01
C GLU A 65 -6.59 -1.19 22.94
N PHE A 66 -6.99 -1.76 24.09
CA PHE A 66 -8.23 -2.50 24.23
C PHE A 66 -9.12 -1.79 25.24
N ASN A 67 -10.27 -1.30 24.79
CA ASN A 67 -11.19 -0.47 25.54
C ASN A 67 -12.49 -1.21 25.94
N GLY A 68 -12.68 -2.45 25.47
CA GLY A 68 -13.86 -3.27 25.72
C GLY A 68 -15.14 -2.73 25.07
N ASN A 69 -15.02 -1.88 24.05
CA ASN A 69 -16.16 -1.22 23.40
C ASN A 69 -15.97 -1.05 21.89
N SER A 70 -16.91 -0.38 21.22
CA SER A 70 -16.92 -0.23 19.77
C SER A 70 -15.67 0.44 19.17
N LYS A 71 -14.90 1.19 19.96
CA LYS A 71 -13.61 1.76 19.54
C LYS A 71 -12.60 0.70 19.14
N ASP A 72 -12.69 -0.50 19.71
CA ASP A 72 -11.73 -1.57 19.42
C ASP A 72 -11.87 -2.07 17.98
N TYR A 73 -13.10 -2.20 17.48
CA TYR A 73 -13.34 -2.55 16.07
C TYR A 73 -12.80 -1.49 15.11
N TYR A 74 -12.98 -0.21 15.45
CA TYR A 74 -12.41 0.89 14.68
C TYR A 74 -10.88 0.85 14.67
N ASN A 75 -10.25 0.68 15.84
CA ASN A 75 -8.80 0.60 15.98
C ASN A 75 -8.22 -0.61 15.23
N LEU A 76 -8.89 -1.76 15.29
CA LEU A 76 -8.51 -2.95 14.52
C LEU A 76 -8.62 -2.73 13.01
N GLY A 77 -9.68 -2.06 12.54
CA GLY A 77 -9.84 -1.71 11.12
C GLY A 77 -8.72 -0.77 10.65
N ARG A 78 -8.42 0.26 11.45
CA ARG A 78 -7.33 1.20 11.18
C ARG A 78 -5.95 0.51 11.13
N ARG A 79 -5.71 -0.45 12.04
CA ARG A 79 -4.51 -1.30 12.02
C ARG A 79 -4.45 -2.19 10.79
N GLY A 80 -5.59 -2.80 10.43
CA GLY A 80 -5.73 -3.62 9.23
C GLY A 80 -5.31 -2.89 7.95
N ALA A 81 -5.58 -1.58 7.84
CA ALA A 81 -5.14 -0.77 6.71
C ALA A 81 -3.61 -0.58 6.62
N GLY A 82 -2.90 -0.57 7.75
CA GLY A 82 -1.44 -0.41 7.79
C GLY A 82 -0.66 -1.72 7.61
N MET A 83 -1.26 -2.87 7.94
CA MET A 83 -0.60 -4.18 7.88
C MET A 83 -0.04 -4.54 6.48
N PRO A 84 -0.76 -4.33 5.36
CA PRO A 84 -0.23 -4.60 4.03
C PRO A 84 1.01 -3.74 3.70
N VAL A 85 1.01 -2.48 4.11
CA VAL A 85 2.15 -1.56 3.88
C VAL A 85 3.36 -2.01 4.67
N MET A 86 3.16 -2.42 5.93
CA MET A 86 4.22 -2.97 6.77
C MET A 86 4.85 -4.24 6.16
N ALA A 87 4.02 -5.16 5.66
CA ALA A 87 4.50 -6.38 5.02
C ALA A 87 5.34 -6.07 3.77
N GLU A 88 4.91 -5.10 2.96
CA GLU A 88 5.64 -4.63 1.78
C GLU A 88 6.98 -3.99 2.13
N ILE A 89 7.01 -3.17 3.18
CA ILE A 89 8.25 -2.57 3.70
C ILE A 89 9.22 -3.67 4.14
N GLN A 90 8.76 -4.64 4.94
CA GLN A 90 9.60 -5.74 5.40
C GLN A 90 10.14 -6.60 4.26
N LYS A 91 9.36 -6.77 3.18
CA LYS A 91 9.74 -7.56 2.01
C LYS A 91 10.75 -6.83 1.10
N HIS A 92 10.62 -5.52 0.95
CA HIS A 92 11.33 -4.77 -0.10
C HIS A 92 12.33 -3.73 0.41
N CYS A 93 12.24 -3.31 1.68
CA CYS A 93 12.97 -2.19 2.28
C CYS A 93 13.34 -2.49 3.76
N MET A 94 13.82 -3.71 4.07
CA MET A 94 14.06 -4.14 5.46
C MET A 94 15.18 -3.33 6.13
N ASP A 95 16.24 -2.98 5.41
CA ASP A 95 17.34 -2.20 5.95
C ASP A 95 16.88 -0.77 6.28
N GLU A 96 16.08 -0.17 5.40
CA GLU A 96 15.47 1.14 5.63
C GLU A 96 14.43 1.10 6.76
N TYR A 97 13.73 -0.03 6.94
CA TYR A 97 12.84 -0.22 8.09
C TYR A 97 13.61 -0.20 9.40
N ILE A 98 14.74 -0.90 9.48
CA ILE A 98 15.59 -0.91 10.67
C ILE A 98 16.13 0.50 10.94
N LEU A 99 16.52 1.22 9.89
CA LEU A 99 16.97 2.61 10.01
C LEU A 99 15.85 3.52 10.51
N MET A 100 14.65 3.44 9.91
CA MET A 100 13.45 4.17 10.35
C MET A 100 13.12 3.89 11.82
N ALA A 101 13.18 2.63 12.24
CA ALA A 101 12.91 2.27 13.64
C ALA A 101 13.93 2.88 14.60
N ARG A 102 15.23 2.87 14.24
CA ARG A 102 16.29 3.52 15.03
C ARG A 102 16.11 5.03 15.12
N GLU A 103 15.72 5.67 14.02
CA GLU A 103 15.46 7.12 13.96
C GLU A 103 14.34 7.55 14.92
N ASN A 104 13.39 6.66 15.22
CA ASN A 104 12.23 6.96 16.06
C ASN A 104 12.26 6.30 17.45
N ALA A 105 13.24 5.42 17.74
CA ALA A 105 13.39 4.79 19.05
C ALA A 105 13.95 5.75 20.13
N ASN A 106 14.59 6.84 19.72
CA ASN A 106 15.24 7.82 20.61
C ASN A 106 14.44 9.14 20.75
N VAL A 107 13.16 9.14 20.36
CA VAL A 107 12.26 10.29 20.49
C VAL A 107 11.25 10.05 21.60
#